data_AF-A0A948FY52-F1
#
_entry.id   AF-A0A948FY52-F1
#
_cell.length_a   1.000
_cell.length_b   1.000
_cell.length_c   1.000
_cell.angle_alpha   90.00
_cell.angle_beta   90.00
_cell.angle_gamma   90.00
#
_symmetry.space_group_name_H-M   'P 1'
#
loop_
_entity.id
_entity.type
_entity.pdbx_description
1 polymer ?
#
loop_
_entity_poly.entity_id
_entity_poly.type
_entity_poly.pdbx_seq_one_letter_code
_entity_poly.pdbx_strand_id
1 'polypeptide(L)'
;CVLLYPFVKNELFLRTKIEDCAEAVKEQINNLIALNLLTRDGVNGSLSRANVGTEGYAVLTGLGRILRETFERYTITSLLLVQDISEVPALRDDVEVHTIEMAQRLAILSGREAPEYFDKNLFRGYIDTLIQQGLLLVNEQDSAEFLRVDKRLEALSQRWVALLGPDVQQSMQQLIRKPVMNEA
;
A
#
# COMPACT_ATOMS: atom_id res chain seq x y z
N CYS A 1 -4.64 -3.07 10.30
CA CYS A 1 -5.64 -3.81 9.50
C CYS A 1 -6.84 -2.94 9.12
N VAL A 2 -7.59 -2.36 10.07
CA VAL A 2 -8.80 -1.55 9.74
C VAL A 2 -8.49 -0.37 8.82
N LEU A 3 -7.37 0.33 9.02
CA LEU A 3 -6.96 1.47 8.19
C LEU A 3 -6.67 1.10 6.72
N LEU A 4 -6.25 -0.13 6.45
CA LEU A 4 -5.98 -0.62 5.08
C LEU A 4 -7.23 -1.14 4.39
N TYR A 5 -8.26 -1.48 5.17
CA TYR A 5 -9.41 -2.20 4.67
C TYR A 5 -10.17 -1.47 3.56
N PRO A 6 -10.39 -0.14 3.60
CA PRO A 6 -11.07 0.56 2.52
C PRO A 6 -10.40 0.35 1.14
N PHE A 7 -9.07 0.37 1.10
CA PHE A 7 -8.29 0.20 -0.13
C PHE A 7 -8.44 -1.21 -0.69
N VAL A 8 -8.18 -2.22 0.16
CA VAL A 8 -8.27 -3.63 -0.25
C VAL A 8 -9.71 -4.02 -0.56
N LYS A 9 -10.70 -3.43 0.14
CA LYS A 9 -12.12 -3.64 -0.14
C LYS A 9 -12.49 -3.15 -1.53
N ASN A 10 -12.06 -1.95 -1.90
CA ASN A 10 -12.38 -1.37 -3.21
C ASN A 10 -11.70 -2.14 -4.34
N GLU A 11 -10.43 -2.50 -4.17
CA GLU A 11 -9.67 -3.23 -5.20
C GLU A 11 -10.13 -4.69 -5.37
N LEU A 12 -10.40 -5.40 -4.27
CA LEU A 12 -10.80 -6.82 -4.30
C LEU A 12 -12.31 -7.03 -4.22
N PHE A 13 -13.11 -5.97 -4.28
CA PHE A 13 -14.57 -6.00 -4.19
C PHE A 13 -15.08 -6.78 -2.95
N LEU A 14 -14.43 -6.59 -1.80
CA LEU A 14 -14.78 -7.33 -0.59
C LEU A 14 -16.18 -6.96 -0.10
N ARG A 15 -16.92 -7.95 0.41
CA ARG A 15 -18.34 -7.78 0.76
C ARG A 15 -18.56 -7.14 2.13
N THR A 16 -17.67 -7.38 3.09
CA THR A 16 -17.82 -6.86 4.46
C THR A 16 -17.88 -5.34 4.47
N LYS A 17 -18.78 -4.76 5.26
CA LYS A 17 -18.87 -3.31 5.39
C LYS A 17 -17.67 -2.78 6.17
N ILE A 18 -17.36 -1.49 5.99
CA ILE A 18 -16.23 -0.85 6.68
C ILE A 18 -16.46 -0.86 8.20
N GLU A 19 -17.69 -0.63 8.66
CA GLU A 19 -18.10 -0.69 10.08
C GLU A 19 -17.86 -2.07 10.72
N ASP A 20 -18.05 -3.14 9.95
CA ASP A 20 -17.89 -4.53 10.42
C ASP A 20 -16.45 -5.06 10.28
N CYS A 21 -15.54 -4.26 9.71
CA CYS A 21 -14.17 -4.68 9.42
C CYS A 21 -13.43 -5.19 10.66
N ALA A 22 -13.59 -4.50 11.79
CA ALA A 22 -12.89 -4.85 13.02
C ALA A 22 -13.24 -6.27 13.51
N GLU A 23 -14.52 -6.65 13.44
CA GLU A 23 -14.97 -7.98 13.82
C GLU A 23 -14.54 -9.03 12.78
N ALA A 24 -14.66 -8.73 11.49
CA ALA A 24 -14.19 -9.63 10.44
C ALA A 24 -12.68 -9.91 10.55
N VAL A 25 -11.86 -8.91 10.88
CA VAL A 25 -10.42 -9.11 11.12
C VAL A 25 -10.17 -10.02 12.33
N LYS A 26 -10.92 -9.85 13.43
CA LYS A 26 -10.80 -10.74 14.60
C LYS A 26 -11.16 -12.17 14.25
N GLU A 27 -12.25 -12.37 13.51
CA GLU A 27 -12.67 -13.69 13.03
C GLU A 27 -11.59 -14.34 12.17
N GLN A 28 -11.02 -13.60 11.21
CA GLN A 28 -9.94 -14.14 10.38
C GLN A 28 -8.69 -14.46 11.19
N ILE A 29 -8.33 -13.65 12.19
CA ILE A 29 -7.22 -13.98 13.11
C ILE A 29 -7.50 -15.31 13.84
N ASN A 30 -8.73 -15.51 14.33
CA ASN A 30 -9.10 -16.75 15.00
C ASN A 30 -9.06 -17.96 14.05
N ASN A 31 -9.47 -17.78 12.80
CA ASN A 31 -9.35 -18.82 11.76
C ASN A 31 -7.87 -19.18 11.50
N LEU A 32 -6.98 -18.17 11.40
CA LEU A 32 -5.55 -18.40 11.24
C LEU A 32 -4.93 -19.11 12.45
N ILE A 33 -5.42 -18.86 13.67
CA ILE A 33 -5.01 -19.59 14.88
C ILE A 33 -5.51 -21.04 14.83
N ALA A 34 -6.78 -21.26 14.47
CA ALA A 34 -7.36 -22.60 14.36
C ALA A 34 -6.64 -23.46 13.30
N LEU A 35 -6.11 -22.82 12.25
CA LEU A 35 -5.30 -23.46 11.21
C LEU A 35 -3.81 -23.59 11.58
N ASN A 36 -3.40 -23.25 12.80
CA ASN A 36 -2.00 -23.26 13.27
C ASN A 36 -1.05 -22.37 12.44
N LEU A 37 -1.58 -21.35 11.76
CA LEU A 37 -0.78 -20.38 11.00
C LEU A 37 -0.28 -19.25 11.90
N LEU A 38 -1.07 -18.89 12.91
CA LEU A 38 -0.73 -17.96 13.97
C LEU A 38 -0.85 -18.64 15.34
N THR A 39 -0.06 -18.16 16.31
CA THR A 39 -0.22 -18.47 17.73
C THR A 39 -0.49 -17.18 18.49
N ARG A 40 -1.31 -17.29 19.54
CA ARG A 40 -1.59 -16.18 20.46
C ARG A 40 -0.91 -16.45 21.80
N ASP A 41 -0.09 -15.51 22.23
CA ASP A 41 0.51 -15.53 23.57
C ASP A 41 -0.59 -15.35 24.63
N GLY A 42 -0.61 -16.24 25.62
CA GLY A 42 -1.65 -16.25 26.66
C GLY A 42 -1.50 -15.15 27.71
N VAL A 43 -0.34 -14.51 27.81
CA VAL A 43 -0.02 -13.51 28.84
C VAL A 43 -0.27 -12.10 28.34
N ASN A 44 0.24 -11.77 27.15
CA ASN A 44 0.15 -10.42 26.57
C ASN A 44 -0.79 -10.34 25.35
N GLY A 45 -1.35 -11.47 24.90
CA GLY A 45 -2.27 -11.52 23.75
C GLY A 45 -1.62 -11.28 22.39
N SER A 46 -0.29 -11.17 22.31
CA SER A 46 0.44 -10.93 21.07
C SER A 46 0.30 -12.11 20.10
N LEU A 47 0.35 -11.80 18.81
CA LEU A 47 0.28 -12.80 17.75
C LEU A 47 1.68 -13.08 17.22
N SER A 48 1.99 -14.36 17.05
CA SER A 48 3.23 -14.82 16.42
C SER A 48 2.89 -15.70 15.23
N ARG A 49 3.65 -15.59 14.14
CA ARG A 49 3.54 -16.50 13.00
C ARG A 49 4.06 -17.91 13.37
N ALA A 50 3.62 -18.92 12.62
CA ALA A 50 4.20 -20.26 12.69
C ALA A 50 5.74 -20.26 12.50
N ASN A 51 6.40 -21.22 13.13
CA ASN A 51 7.86 -21.37 13.12
C ASN A 51 8.38 -21.66 11.70
N VAL A 52 9.57 -21.13 11.40
CA VAL A 52 10.24 -21.38 10.10
C VAL A 52 10.45 -22.88 9.92
N GLY A 53 10.20 -23.39 8.71
CA GLY A 53 10.33 -24.82 8.39
C GLY A 53 9.08 -25.66 8.66
N THR A 54 8.01 -25.07 9.21
CA THR A 54 6.71 -25.74 9.36
C THR A 54 5.82 -25.54 8.13
N GLU A 55 4.85 -26.43 7.93
CA GLU A 55 3.81 -26.28 6.89
C GLU A 55 3.03 -24.97 7.07
N GLY A 56 2.65 -24.63 8.31
CA GLY A 56 1.93 -23.39 8.60
C GLY A 56 2.71 -22.14 8.20
N TYR A 57 4.04 -22.14 8.31
CA TYR A 57 4.86 -21.05 7.81
C TYR A 57 4.83 -20.94 6.29
N ALA A 58 4.90 -22.08 5.58
CA ALA A 58 4.82 -22.10 4.12
C ALA A 58 3.46 -21.59 3.63
N VAL A 59 2.36 -22.04 4.24
CA VAL A 59 0.99 -21.58 3.92
C VAL A 59 0.84 -20.08 4.19
N LEU A 60 1.24 -19.61 5.37
CA LEU A 60 1.14 -18.19 5.72
C LEU A 60 1.98 -17.31 4.79
N THR A 61 3.17 -17.78 4.41
CA THR A 61 4.04 -17.09 3.43
C THR A 61 3.38 -17.03 2.06
N GLY A 62 2.75 -18.13 1.62
CA GLY A 62 1.99 -18.18 0.37
C GLY A 62 0.83 -17.18 0.37
N LEU A 63 0.05 -17.14 1.45
CA LEU A 63 -1.04 -16.17 1.61
C LEU A 63 -0.54 -14.72 1.59
N GLY A 64 0.56 -14.44 2.29
CA GLY A 64 1.17 -13.10 2.33
C GLY A 64 1.64 -12.61 0.97
N ARG A 65 2.03 -13.51 0.06
CA ARG A 65 2.47 -13.15 -1.30
C ARG A 65 1.34 -12.67 -2.20
N ILE A 66 0.08 -13.05 -1.93
CA ILE A 66 -1.06 -12.72 -2.78
C ILE A 66 -1.29 -11.19 -2.87
N LEU A 67 -1.00 -10.46 -1.79
CA LEU A 67 -1.21 -9.01 -1.73
C LEU A 67 0.08 -8.22 -1.90
N ARG A 68 1.16 -8.87 -2.31
CA ARG A 68 2.47 -8.22 -2.39
C ARG A 68 2.41 -7.05 -3.37
N GLU A 69 2.04 -7.30 -4.62
CA GLU A 69 2.00 -6.30 -5.69
C GLU A 69 1.01 -5.18 -5.37
N THR A 70 -0.14 -5.51 -4.77
CA THR A 70 -1.11 -4.51 -4.28
C THR A 70 -0.48 -3.58 -3.24
N PHE A 71 0.16 -4.12 -2.19
CA PHE A 71 0.80 -3.29 -1.17
C PHE A 71 2.01 -2.53 -1.69
N GLU A 72 2.77 -3.11 -2.63
CA GLU A 72 3.87 -2.42 -3.28
C GLU A 72 3.37 -1.17 -4.00
N ARG A 73 2.29 -1.32 -4.78
CA ARG A 73 1.64 -0.24 -5.52
C ARG A 73 1.07 0.84 -4.60
N TYR A 74 0.41 0.46 -3.51
CA TYR A 74 -0.08 1.42 -2.52
C TYR A 74 1.07 2.22 -1.89
N THR A 75 2.16 1.53 -1.58
CA THR A 75 3.30 2.13 -0.90
C THR A 75 4.04 3.11 -1.82
N ILE A 76 4.35 2.72 -3.07
CA ILE A 76 5.01 3.62 -4.02
C ILE A 76 4.16 4.85 -4.32
N THR A 77 2.85 4.67 -4.57
CA THR A 77 1.95 5.80 -4.81
C THR A 77 1.90 6.74 -3.61
N SER A 78 1.72 6.22 -2.39
CA SER A 78 1.68 7.06 -1.19
C SER A 78 3.00 7.78 -0.91
N LEU A 79 4.15 7.16 -1.21
CA LEU A 79 5.44 7.80 -1.01
C LEU A 79 5.70 8.90 -2.04
N LEU A 80 5.37 8.69 -3.31
CA LEU A 80 5.49 9.71 -4.36
C LEU A 80 4.58 10.90 -4.08
N LEU A 81 3.31 10.65 -3.71
CA LEU A 81 2.38 11.71 -3.32
C LEU A 81 2.95 12.56 -2.18
N VAL A 82 3.42 11.93 -1.10
CA VAL A 82 4.02 12.63 0.05
C VAL A 82 5.28 13.41 -0.37
N GLN A 83 6.10 12.85 -1.25
CA GLN A 83 7.33 13.50 -1.70
C GLN A 83 7.06 14.71 -2.60
N ASP A 84 6.13 14.57 -3.55
CA ASP A 84 5.99 15.51 -4.65
C ASP A 84 4.96 16.60 -4.36
N ILE A 85 3.93 16.30 -3.56
CA ILE A 85 2.76 17.19 -3.38
C ILE A 85 2.36 17.47 -1.93
N SER A 86 3.21 17.15 -0.93
CA SER A 86 2.98 17.57 0.46
C SER A 86 3.02 19.09 0.65
N GLU A 87 3.94 19.77 -0.04
CA GLU A 87 4.13 21.22 0.07
C GLU A 87 3.29 22.01 -0.93
N VAL A 88 3.23 21.53 -2.18
CA VAL A 88 2.59 22.23 -3.30
C VAL A 88 1.56 21.30 -3.95
N PRO A 89 0.28 21.71 -4.06
CA PRO A 89 -0.71 20.93 -4.79
C PRO A 89 -0.32 20.74 -6.26
N ALA A 90 -0.66 19.60 -6.85
CA ALA A 90 -0.43 19.33 -8.27
C ALA A 90 -1.71 18.87 -8.96
N LEU A 91 -1.75 19.01 -10.28
CA LEU A 91 -2.87 18.56 -11.09
C LEU A 91 -3.03 17.04 -10.94
N ARG A 92 -4.26 16.58 -10.76
CA ARG A 92 -4.57 15.15 -10.63
C ARG A 92 -4.00 14.32 -11.78
N ASP A 93 -4.19 14.78 -13.01
CA ASP A 93 -3.72 14.07 -14.20
C ASP A 93 -2.20 13.89 -14.20
N ASP A 94 -1.45 14.93 -13.81
CA ASP A 94 0.01 14.87 -13.72
C ASP A 94 0.46 13.89 -12.63
N VAL A 95 -0.22 13.90 -11.48
CA VAL A 95 0.03 12.96 -10.37
C VAL A 95 -0.21 11.52 -10.79
N GLU A 96 -1.31 11.24 -11.48
CA GLU A 96 -1.64 9.91 -11.98
C GLU A 96 -0.58 9.41 -12.96
N VAL A 97 -0.23 10.24 -13.96
CA VAL A 97 0.80 9.91 -14.96
C VAL A 97 2.15 9.65 -14.29
N HIS A 98 2.60 10.56 -13.44
CA HIS A 98 3.90 10.44 -12.78
C HIS A 98 3.99 9.19 -11.89
N THR A 99 2.94 8.92 -11.12
CA THR A 99 2.88 7.74 -10.25
C THR A 99 3.00 6.45 -11.05
N ILE A 100 2.29 6.34 -12.18
CA ILE A 100 2.32 5.16 -13.05
C ILE A 100 3.73 4.98 -13.65
N GLU A 101 4.35 6.04 -14.17
CA GLU A 101 5.71 5.99 -14.74
C GLU A 101 6.74 5.50 -13.72
N MET A 102 6.67 6.02 -12.49
CA MET A 102 7.58 5.63 -11.42
C MET A 102 7.37 4.18 -10.97
N ALA A 103 6.11 3.71 -10.93
CA ALA A 103 5.82 2.33 -10.62
C ALA A 103 6.29 1.35 -11.71
N GLN A 104 6.14 1.71 -12.99
CA GLN A 104 6.70 0.96 -14.11
C GLN A 104 8.22 0.90 -14.06
N ARG A 105 8.87 2.02 -13.72
CA ARG A 105 10.33 2.06 -13.53
C ARG A 105 10.76 1.15 -12.38
N LEU A 106 10.03 1.11 -11.26
CA LEU A 106 10.31 0.20 -10.15
C LEU A 106 10.20 -1.27 -10.59
N ALA A 107 9.14 -1.61 -11.32
CA ALA A 107 8.91 -2.96 -11.83
C ALA A 107 10.09 -3.43 -12.72
N ILE A 108 10.53 -2.57 -13.65
CA ILE A 108 11.69 -2.84 -14.51
C ILE A 108 12.98 -2.98 -13.70
N LEU A 109 13.28 -2.04 -12.79
CA LEU A 109 14.51 -2.06 -11.99
C LEU A 109 14.59 -3.26 -11.04
N SER A 110 13.45 -3.72 -10.55
CA SER A 110 13.37 -4.89 -9.67
C SER A 110 13.31 -6.23 -10.43
N GLY A 111 13.24 -6.19 -11.77
CA GLY A 111 13.08 -7.39 -12.60
C GLY A 111 11.75 -8.11 -12.40
N ARG A 112 10.71 -7.37 -11.96
CA ARG A 112 9.37 -7.90 -11.69
C ARG A 112 8.45 -7.51 -12.84
N GLU A 113 8.14 -8.46 -13.72
CA GLU A 113 7.08 -8.29 -14.71
C GLU A 113 5.73 -8.67 -14.09
N ALA A 114 5.12 -7.74 -13.37
CA ALA A 114 3.75 -7.89 -12.88
C ALA A 114 2.82 -6.96 -13.68
N PRO A 115 1.80 -7.47 -14.39
CA PRO A 115 0.91 -6.66 -15.23
C PRO A 115 0.19 -5.54 -14.45
N GLU A 116 0.04 -5.70 -13.14
CA GLU A 116 -0.57 -4.75 -12.21
C GLU A 116 0.15 -3.39 -12.19
N TYR A 117 1.45 -3.36 -12.46
CA TYR A 117 2.24 -2.12 -12.56
C TYR A 117 1.91 -1.29 -13.81
N PHE A 118 1.26 -1.89 -14.79
CA PHE A 118 0.90 -1.25 -16.06
C PHE A 118 -0.60 -0.91 -16.13
N ASP A 119 -1.40 -1.35 -15.16
CA ASP A 119 -2.84 -1.06 -15.12
C ASP A 119 -3.12 0.28 -14.44
N LYS A 120 -3.44 1.29 -15.26
CA LYS A 120 -3.77 2.65 -14.80
C LYS A 120 -4.98 2.69 -13.86
N ASN A 121 -5.94 1.78 -14.02
CA ASN A 121 -7.16 1.78 -13.21
C ASN A 121 -6.89 1.41 -11.77
N LEU A 122 -5.89 0.55 -11.53
CA LEU A 122 -5.46 0.19 -10.19
C LEU A 122 -4.87 1.39 -9.42
N PHE A 123 -4.11 2.25 -10.09
CA PHE A 123 -3.59 3.49 -9.50
C PHE A 123 -4.69 4.51 -9.25
N ARG A 124 -5.56 4.72 -10.25
CA ARG A 124 -6.72 5.62 -10.12
C ARG A 124 -7.64 5.22 -8.97
N GLY A 125 -8.02 3.94 -8.89
CA GLY A 125 -8.86 3.43 -7.82
C GLY A 125 -8.22 3.60 -6.43
N TYR A 126 -6.90 3.48 -6.33
CA TYR A 126 -6.19 3.77 -5.08
C TYR A 126 -6.24 5.27 -4.72
N ILE A 127 -5.96 6.16 -5.68
CA ILE A 127 -6.05 7.62 -5.51
C ILE A 127 -7.47 8.04 -5.12
N ASP A 128 -8.48 7.52 -5.80
CA ASP A 128 -9.90 7.74 -5.46
C ASP A 128 -10.20 7.31 -4.03
N THR A 129 -9.67 6.16 -3.61
CA THR A 129 -9.86 5.70 -2.24
C THR A 129 -9.13 6.61 -1.24
N LEU A 130 -7.94 7.11 -1.55
CA LEU A 130 -7.25 8.09 -0.71
C LEU A 130 -8.08 9.38 -0.56
N ILE A 131 -8.72 9.86 -1.62
CA ILE A 131 -9.63 11.02 -1.59
C ILE A 131 -10.84 10.71 -0.70
N GLN A 132 -11.48 9.55 -0.89
CA GLN A 132 -12.64 9.12 -0.08
C GLN A 132 -12.30 9.00 1.42
N GLN A 133 -11.07 8.61 1.77
CA GLN A 133 -10.60 8.55 3.15
C GLN A 133 -10.09 9.90 3.69
N GLY A 134 -10.13 10.96 2.88
CA GLY A 134 -9.63 12.30 3.23
C GLY A 134 -8.11 12.35 3.44
N LEU A 135 -7.37 11.43 2.81
CA LEU A 135 -5.90 11.38 2.82
C LEU A 135 -5.30 12.15 1.66
N LEU A 136 -6.09 12.37 0.62
CA LEU A 136 -5.88 13.37 -0.40
C LEU A 136 -7.06 14.34 -0.39
N LEU A 137 -6.76 15.63 -0.47
CA LEU A 137 -7.74 16.70 -0.56
C LEU A 137 -7.78 17.18 -2.01
N VAL A 138 -8.99 17.35 -2.53
CA VAL A 138 -9.22 17.86 -3.89
C VAL A 138 -9.61 19.33 -3.79
N ASN A 139 -8.99 20.16 -4.62
CA ASN A 139 -9.37 21.54 -4.84
C ASN A 139 -9.61 21.76 -6.33
N GLU A 140 -10.76 22.34 -6.68
CA GLU A 140 -11.09 22.66 -8.06
C GLU A 140 -10.70 24.10 -8.36
N GLN A 141 -9.88 24.29 -9.39
CA GLN A 141 -9.49 25.60 -9.88
C GLN A 141 -9.53 25.59 -11.41
N ASP A 142 -10.19 26.58 -12.01
CA ASP A 142 -10.27 26.73 -13.48
C ASP A 142 -10.72 25.46 -14.23
N SER A 143 -11.67 24.71 -13.66
CA SER A 143 -12.17 23.41 -14.16
C SER A 143 -11.15 22.27 -14.13
N ALA A 144 -10.08 22.41 -13.35
CA ALA A 144 -9.06 21.38 -13.11
C ALA A 144 -9.03 20.95 -11.63
N GLU A 145 -8.82 19.65 -11.39
CA GLU A 145 -8.68 19.07 -10.05
C GLU A 145 -7.22 19.09 -9.60
N PHE A 146 -6.94 19.77 -8.49
CA PHE A 146 -5.64 19.76 -7.82
C PHE A 146 -5.69 18.89 -6.57
N LEU A 147 -4.68 18.04 -6.40
CA LEU A 147 -4.52 17.17 -5.25
C LEU A 147 -3.54 17.77 -4.26
N ARG A 148 -3.88 17.68 -2.98
CA ARG A 148 -3.01 18.01 -1.86
C ARG A 148 -2.99 16.88 -0.84
N VAL A 149 -1.81 16.57 -0.31
CA VAL A 149 -1.66 15.54 0.72
C VAL A 149 -2.14 16.03 2.09
N ASP A 150 -2.92 15.19 2.76
CA ASP A 150 -3.20 15.34 4.19
C ASP A 150 -2.03 14.76 5.01
N LYS A 151 -1.66 15.42 6.10
CA LYS A 151 -0.52 15.01 6.96
C LYS A 151 -0.63 13.58 7.48
N ARG A 152 -1.85 13.02 7.59
CA ARG A 152 -2.04 11.63 8.01
C ARG A 152 -1.46 10.64 7.00
N LEU A 153 -1.41 10.98 5.72
CA LEU A 153 -0.84 10.10 4.69
C LEU A 153 0.67 9.90 4.88
N GLU A 154 1.39 10.89 5.40
CA GLU A 154 2.82 10.77 5.69
C GLU A 154 3.10 9.67 6.73
N ALA A 155 2.31 9.63 7.80
CA ALA A 155 2.43 8.59 8.81
C ALA A 155 1.99 7.21 8.30
N LEU A 156 0.99 7.16 7.41
CA LEU A 156 0.50 5.91 6.83
C LEU A 156 1.48 5.35 5.81
N SER A 157 2.08 6.18 4.96
CA SER A 157 3.05 5.73 3.95
C SER A 157 4.24 5.00 4.60
N GLN A 158 4.74 5.52 5.72
CA GLN A 158 5.80 4.85 6.49
C GLN A 158 5.34 3.51 7.09
N ARG A 159 4.08 3.41 7.53
CA ARG A 159 3.52 2.14 7.99
C ARG A 159 3.37 1.12 6.85
N TRP A 160 3.09 1.58 5.63
CA TRP A 160 2.91 0.70 4.48
C TRP A 160 4.25 0.11 4.06
N VAL A 161 5.33 0.91 4.09
CA VAL A 161 6.71 0.41 3.89
C VAL A 161 7.01 -0.75 4.82
N ALA A 162 6.63 -0.66 6.10
CA ALA A 162 6.87 -1.71 7.09
C ALA A 162 6.15 -3.05 6.79
N LEU A 163 5.16 -3.08 5.89
CA LEU A 163 4.47 -4.30 5.46
C LEU A 163 5.20 -5.05 4.34
N LEU A 164 6.18 -4.40 3.72
CA LEU A 164 6.93 -4.94 2.59
C LEU A 164 8.17 -5.72 3.04
N GLY A 165 8.61 -6.64 2.18
CA GLY A 165 9.88 -7.34 2.36
C GLY A 165 11.09 -6.39 2.28
N PRO A 166 12.21 -6.70 2.96
CA PRO A 166 13.38 -5.82 3.00
C PRO A 166 13.94 -5.44 1.63
N ASP A 167 13.89 -6.37 0.67
CA ASP A 167 14.32 -6.17 -0.71
C ASP A 167 13.51 -5.06 -1.38
N VAL A 168 12.21 -5.05 -1.16
CA VAL A 168 11.30 -4.08 -1.77
C VAL A 168 11.41 -2.72 -1.08
N GLN A 169 11.51 -2.71 0.24
CA GLN A 169 11.75 -1.48 1.00
C GLN A 169 12.98 -0.74 0.48
N GLN A 170 14.07 -1.48 0.23
CA GLN A 170 15.29 -0.91 -0.32
C GLN A 170 15.10 -0.37 -1.75
N SER A 171 14.43 -1.12 -2.63
CA SER A 171 14.13 -0.66 -3.99
C SER A 171 13.28 0.62 -4.00
N MET A 172 12.29 0.71 -3.11
CA MET A 172 11.46 1.92 -2.97
C MET A 172 12.27 3.11 -2.50
N GLN A 173 13.13 2.96 -1.50
CA GLN A 173 13.99 4.03 -1.02
C GLN A 173 14.95 4.56 -2.10
N GLN A 174 15.46 3.68 -2.97
CA GLN A 174 16.31 4.08 -4.08
C GLN A 174 15.56 4.86 -5.15
N LEU A 175 14.30 4.50 -5.42
CA LEU A 175 13.47 5.14 -6.44
C LEU A 175 12.98 6.54 -6.01
N ILE A 176 12.64 6.68 -4.73
CA ILE A 176 12.16 7.94 -4.12
C ILE A 176 13.30 8.95 -3.95
N ARG A 177 14.53 8.49 -3.73
CA ARG A 177 15.69 9.40 -3.69
C ARG A 177 15.88 10.03 -5.08
N LYS A 178 15.62 11.34 -5.20
CA LYS A 178 16.01 12.12 -6.39
C LYS A 178 17.50 11.85 -6.67
N PRO A 179 17.87 11.46 -7.90
CA PRO A 179 19.29 11.40 -8.24
C PRO A 179 19.86 12.79 -8.07
N VAL A 180 20.86 12.94 -7.21
CA VAL A 180 21.71 14.12 -7.21
C VAL A 180 22.49 14.05 -8.53
N MET A 181 21.97 14.71 -9.55
CA MET A 181 22.74 15.00 -10.75
C MET A 181 23.84 15.97 -10.28
N ASN A 182 25.05 15.46 -10.11
CA ASN A 182 26.23 16.34 -10.09
C ASN A 182 26.27 16.98 -11.47
N GLU A 183 25.85 18.25 -11.56
CA GLU A 183 26.15 19.09 -12.71
C GLU A 183 27.68 19.16 -12.81
N ALA A 184 28.21 18.63 -13.92
CA ALA A 184 29.62 18.69 -14.29
C ALA A 184 29.85 19.88 -15.21
#